data_AF-A0A813JBA8-F1
#
_entry.id   AF-A0A813JBA8-F1
#
_cell.length_a   1.000
_cell.length_b   1.000
_cell.length_c   1.000
_cell.angle_alpha   90.00
_cell.angle_beta   90.00
_cell.angle_gamma   90.00
#
_symmetry.space_group_name_H-M   'P 1'
#
loop_
_entity.id
_entity.type
_entity.pdbx_description
1 polymer ?
#
loop_
_entity_poly.entity_id
_entity_poly.type
_entity_poly.pdbx_seq_one_letter_code
_entity_poly.pdbx_strand_id
1 'polypeptide(L)'
;VFEPLLLHVEINPLFPPPFVYREKWRGHSQSQSVQTAHHLIGCSLQAFVEVTRRRWGARATPEPYQVHHVEFENAVLVHPDAASAMFADRSPSAGSKQSHKDILDKYLAGYFCHPLRGVLSMREVIAQYDFRAWLDPDVSLARKASRMRRFLDRAWSSASGRDRDILARRPYSLSWSEPAG
;
A
#
# COMPACT_ATOMS: atom_id res chain seq x y z
N VAL A 1 1.95 -26.86 3.71
CA VAL A 1 2.49 -25.51 3.46
C VAL A 1 2.32 -24.73 4.75
N PHE A 2 3.38 -24.10 5.28
CA PHE A 2 3.27 -23.25 6.46
C PHE A 2 2.86 -21.84 6.03
N GLU A 3 1.88 -21.27 6.70
CA GLU A 3 1.41 -19.90 6.50
C GLU A 3 1.78 -19.08 7.74
N PRO A 4 2.44 -17.91 7.58
CA PRO A 4 2.86 -17.10 8.72
C PRO A 4 1.64 -16.52 9.45
N LEU A 5 1.65 -16.52 10.78
CA LEU A 5 0.54 -15.95 11.55
C LEU A 5 0.50 -14.41 11.49
N LEU A 6 1.66 -13.80 11.28
CA LEU A 6 1.86 -12.36 11.23
C LEU A 6 2.79 -12.01 10.08
N LEU A 7 2.50 -10.90 9.42
CA LEU A 7 3.32 -10.33 8.37
C LEU A 7 3.60 -8.88 8.69
N HIS A 8 4.87 -8.54 8.74
CA HIS A 8 5.33 -7.17 8.69
C HIS A 8 5.74 -6.85 7.25
N VAL A 9 5.20 -5.76 6.69
CA VAL A 9 5.53 -5.34 5.33
C VAL A 9 5.81 -3.85 5.28
N GLU A 10 6.79 -3.48 4.46
CA GLU A 10 7.02 -2.10 4.06
C GLU A 10 6.09 -1.77 2.88
N ILE A 11 5.23 -0.77 3.06
CA ILE A 11 4.26 -0.30 2.09
C ILE A 11 4.68 1.06 1.53
N ASN A 12 4.24 1.33 0.30
CA ASN A 12 4.29 2.65 -0.29
C ASN A 12 3.03 3.44 0.14
N PRO A 13 3.17 4.48 0.97
CA PRO A 13 2.02 5.20 1.50
C PRO A 13 1.49 6.24 0.51
N LEU A 14 1.98 6.39 -0.72
CA LEU A 14 1.36 7.30 -1.70
C LEU A 14 0.02 6.82 -2.23
N PHE A 15 -0.22 5.52 -2.17
CA PHE A 15 -1.34 4.88 -2.85
C PHE A 15 -2.28 4.29 -1.80
N PRO A 16 -3.25 5.08 -1.30
CA PRO A 16 -4.22 4.59 -0.33
C PRO A 16 -5.07 3.47 -0.94
N PRO A 17 -5.67 2.60 -0.10
CA PRO A 17 -6.76 1.75 -0.54
C PRO A 17 -7.85 2.55 -1.29
N PRO A 18 -8.49 2.02 -2.36
CA PRO A 18 -8.34 0.67 -2.92
C PRO A 18 -7.30 0.59 -4.05
N PHE A 19 -6.39 1.56 -4.16
CA PHE A 19 -5.41 1.57 -5.24
C PHE A 19 -4.33 0.51 -5.02
N VAL A 20 -4.12 -0.28 -6.07
CA VAL A 20 -3.14 -1.35 -6.12
C VAL A 20 -1.98 -0.87 -6.97
N TYR A 21 -0.93 -0.41 -6.31
CA TYR A 21 0.36 -0.09 -6.89
C TYR A 21 1.37 -1.20 -6.65
N ARG A 22 2.06 -1.62 -7.71
CA ARG A 22 3.18 -2.57 -7.64
C ARG A 22 4.35 -2.03 -8.45
N GLU A 23 5.46 -1.76 -7.79
CA GLU A 23 6.73 -1.59 -8.47
C GLU A 23 7.15 -2.92 -9.12
N LYS A 24 7.72 -2.85 -10.33
CA LYS A 24 8.33 -4.01 -10.98
C LYS A 24 9.83 -3.95 -10.80
N TRP A 25 10.43 -5.09 -10.49
CA TRP A 25 11.88 -5.23 -10.46
C TRP A 25 12.48 -4.92 -11.84
N ARG A 26 13.52 -4.08 -11.86
CA ARG A 26 14.14 -3.56 -13.09
C ARG A 26 15.62 -3.94 -13.24
N GLY A 27 16.11 -4.81 -12.36
CA GLY A 27 17.53 -5.16 -12.29
C GLY A 27 18.33 -4.17 -11.44
N HIS A 28 19.56 -4.57 -11.11
CA HIS A 28 20.43 -3.85 -10.17
C HIS A 28 20.88 -2.48 -10.71
N SER A 29 20.98 -2.36 -12.04
CA SER A 29 21.38 -1.14 -12.75
C SER A 29 20.35 -0.01 -12.67
N GLN A 30 19.13 -0.29 -12.21
CA GLN A 30 18.05 0.69 -12.05
C GLN A 30 17.67 0.94 -10.58
N SER A 31 18.59 0.62 -9.67
CA SER A 31 18.43 0.99 -8.26
C SER A 31 18.28 2.51 -8.16
N GLN A 32 17.17 2.95 -7.57
CA GLN A 32 16.98 4.37 -7.29
C GLN A 32 17.78 4.75 -6.05
N SER A 33 18.33 5.97 -6.05
CA SER A 33 18.84 6.53 -4.82
C SER A 33 17.70 6.65 -3.81
N VAL A 34 17.84 5.95 -2.69
CA VAL A 34 16.88 5.96 -1.58
C VAL A 34 16.58 7.39 -1.15
N GLN A 35 17.56 8.29 -1.17
CA GLN A 35 17.38 9.67 -0.71
C GLN A 35 16.48 10.53 -1.62
N THR A 36 16.39 10.26 -2.92
CA THR A 36 15.66 11.12 -3.87
C THR A 36 14.33 10.56 -4.35
N ALA A 37 14.20 9.23 -4.39
CA ALA A 37 13.01 8.58 -4.93
C ALA A 37 12.40 7.50 -4.02
N HIS A 38 12.71 7.50 -2.71
CA HIS A 38 12.15 6.54 -1.74
C HIS A 38 10.64 6.36 -1.89
N HIS A 39 9.96 7.49 -2.10
CA HIS A 39 8.52 7.54 -2.20
C HIS A 39 7.95 6.71 -3.35
N LEU A 40 8.72 6.30 -4.36
CA LEU A 40 8.22 5.48 -5.47
C LEU A 40 8.48 3.98 -5.28
N ILE A 41 9.26 3.60 -4.27
CA ILE A 41 9.71 2.24 -4.05
C ILE A 41 8.59 1.42 -3.40
N GLY A 42 8.49 0.14 -3.75
CA GLY A 42 7.65 -0.83 -3.06
C GLY A 42 6.22 -0.96 -3.61
N CYS A 43 5.30 -1.43 -2.76
CA CYS A 43 3.93 -1.76 -3.12
C CYS A 43 2.92 -1.04 -2.20
N SER A 44 1.76 -0.66 -2.73
CA SER A 44 0.66 -0.15 -1.89
C SER A 44 0.17 -1.18 -0.87
N LEU A 45 -0.41 -0.74 0.24
CA LEU A 45 -1.08 -1.62 1.21
C LEU A 45 -2.09 -2.58 0.55
N GLN A 46 -2.92 -2.06 -0.37
CA GLN A 46 -3.92 -2.88 -1.06
C GLN A 46 -3.28 -3.99 -1.91
N ALA A 47 -2.09 -3.76 -2.47
CA ALA A 47 -1.38 -4.78 -3.23
C ALA A 47 -0.97 -5.97 -2.36
N PHE A 48 -0.55 -5.73 -1.11
CA PHE A 48 -0.24 -6.79 -0.15
C PHE A 48 -1.50 -7.55 0.26
N VAL A 49 -2.59 -6.83 0.57
CA VAL A 49 -3.89 -7.45 0.86
C VAL A 49 -4.31 -8.38 -0.29
N GLU A 50 -4.19 -7.94 -1.55
CA GLU A 50 -4.50 -8.78 -2.71
C GLU A 50 -3.58 -10.00 -2.87
N VAL A 51 -2.28 -9.86 -2.56
CA VAL A 51 -1.34 -10.97 -2.64
C VAL A 51 -1.68 -12.04 -1.60
N THR A 52 -2.03 -11.63 -0.38
CA THR A 52 -2.42 -12.59 0.68
C THR A 52 -3.65 -13.41 0.30
N ARG A 53 -4.60 -12.84 -0.47
CA ARG A 53 -5.78 -13.57 -0.99
C ARG A 53 -5.44 -14.68 -1.98
N ARG A 54 -4.36 -14.52 -2.75
CA ARG A 54 -4.08 -15.36 -3.93
C ARG A 54 -3.01 -16.41 -3.71
N ARG A 55 -2.07 -16.17 -2.79
CA ARG A 55 -0.79 -16.88 -2.76
C ARG A 55 -0.60 -17.82 -1.57
N TRP A 56 -1.32 -17.60 -0.47
CA TRP A 56 -1.18 -18.42 0.73
C TRP A 56 -2.47 -19.18 0.97
N GLY A 57 -2.42 -20.46 0.60
CA GLY A 57 -3.52 -21.39 0.81
C GLY A 57 -3.06 -22.83 0.63
N ALA A 58 -2.74 -23.52 1.72
CA ALA A 58 -3.01 -24.96 1.81
C ALA A 58 -4.53 -25.24 1.80
N ARG A 59 -5.34 -24.19 1.97
CA ARG A 59 -6.80 -24.24 2.09
C ARG A 59 -7.47 -24.21 0.72
N ALA A 60 -8.59 -24.91 0.60
CA ALA A 60 -9.46 -24.87 -0.56
C ALA A 60 -10.04 -23.46 -0.82
N THR A 61 -10.18 -22.63 0.22
CA THR A 61 -10.69 -21.26 0.15
C THR A 61 -9.81 -20.32 0.98
N PRO A 62 -8.77 -19.71 0.37
CA PRO A 62 -7.89 -18.79 1.09
C PRO A 62 -8.64 -17.51 1.49
N GLU A 63 -8.51 -17.12 2.75
CA GLU A 63 -9.02 -15.87 3.29
C GLU A 63 -7.90 -14.80 3.35
N PRO A 64 -8.18 -13.52 3.05
CA PRO A 64 -7.18 -12.46 3.16
C PRO A 64 -6.70 -12.30 4.59
N TYR A 65 -5.42 -11.96 4.74
CA TYR A 65 -4.92 -11.47 6.02
C TYR A 65 -5.59 -10.12 6.33
N GLN A 66 -5.87 -9.89 7.60
CA GLN A 66 -6.46 -8.64 8.07
C GLN A 66 -5.36 -7.62 8.34
N VAL A 67 -5.51 -6.39 7.85
CA VAL A 67 -4.64 -5.27 8.22
C VAL A 67 -4.94 -4.91 9.67
N HIS A 68 -4.00 -5.16 10.56
CA HIS A 68 -4.14 -4.88 11.98
C HIS A 68 -3.68 -3.46 12.32
N HIS A 69 -2.50 -3.08 11.83
CA HIS A 69 -1.88 -1.79 12.11
C HIS A 69 -1.15 -1.26 10.90
N VAL A 70 -1.07 0.07 10.81
CA VAL A 70 -0.26 0.79 9.83
C VAL A 70 0.48 1.87 10.61
N GLU A 71 1.78 1.99 10.37
CA GLU A 71 2.64 3.01 10.95
C GLU A 71 3.58 3.52 9.85
N PHE A 72 3.27 4.70 9.32
CA PHE A 72 4.03 5.33 8.25
C PHE A 72 4.19 4.42 7.00
N GLU A 73 5.39 3.90 6.74
CA GLU A 73 5.71 2.98 5.64
C GLU A 73 5.59 1.51 6.06
N ASN A 74 5.11 1.20 7.26
CA ASN A 74 5.00 -0.16 7.77
C ASN A 74 3.54 -0.57 7.93
N ALA A 75 3.25 -1.84 7.69
CA ALA A 75 1.96 -2.44 7.99
C ALA A 75 2.11 -3.83 8.59
N VAL A 76 1.23 -4.14 9.54
CA VAL A 76 1.11 -5.47 10.15
C VAL A 76 -0.17 -6.11 9.66
N LEU A 77 -0.04 -7.28 9.02
CA LEU A 77 -1.16 -8.09 8.60
C LEU A 77 -1.21 -9.38 9.44
N VAL A 78 -2.42 -9.78 9.84
CA VAL A 78 -2.67 -10.90 10.74
C VAL A 78 -3.42 -11.99 9.98
N HIS A 79 -2.95 -13.22 10.11
CA HIS A 79 -3.62 -14.39 9.55
C HIS A 79 -5.02 -14.56 10.17
N PRO A 80 -6.06 -14.96 9.40
CA PRO A 80 -7.43 -15.11 9.91
C PRO A 80 -7.56 -15.96 11.18
N ASP A 81 -6.84 -17.08 11.26
CA ASP A 81 -6.83 -17.93 12.47
C ASP A 81 -6.23 -17.22 13.68
N ALA A 82 -5.15 -16.45 13.47
CA ALA A 82 -4.51 -15.70 14.54
C ALA A 82 -5.39 -14.53 14.98
N ALA A 83 -6.05 -13.86 14.03
CA ALA A 83 -6.97 -12.76 14.32
C ALA A 83 -8.12 -13.22 15.24
N SER A 84 -8.68 -14.40 14.96
CA SER A 84 -9.74 -14.99 15.78
C SER A 84 -9.30 -15.22 17.23
N ALA A 85 -8.06 -15.69 17.45
CA ALA A 85 -7.53 -15.90 18.80
C ALA A 85 -7.10 -14.58 19.49
N MET A 86 -6.48 -13.67 18.75
CA MET A 86 -5.96 -12.41 19.29
C MET A 86 -7.06 -11.40 19.64
N PHE A 87 -8.21 -11.49 18.97
CA PHE A 87 -9.29 -10.50 19.08
C PHE A 87 -10.61 -11.10 19.57
N ALA A 88 -10.61 -12.35 20.07
CA ALA A 88 -11.78 -13.04 20.59
C ALA A 88 -12.60 -12.21 21.60
N ASP A 89 -11.90 -11.47 22.47
CA ASP A 89 -12.52 -10.69 23.56
C ASP A 89 -13.05 -9.32 23.11
N ARG A 90 -12.77 -8.88 21.87
CA ARG A 90 -13.01 -7.48 21.45
C ARG A 90 -14.28 -7.24 20.65
N SER A 91 -15.01 -8.27 20.20
CA SER A 91 -16.40 -8.23 19.72
C SER A 91 -16.69 -9.54 18.95
N PRO A 92 -17.91 -10.12 19.00
CA PRO A 92 -18.30 -11.29 18.18
C PRO A 92 -18.18 -11.07 16.66
N SER A 93 -17.91 -9.85 16.21
CA SER A 93 -17.54 -9.50 14.84
C SER A 93 -16.02 -9.59 14.54
N ALA A 94 -15.18 -10.11 15.43
CA ALA A 94 -13.74 -10.30 15.19
C ALA A 94 -13.43 -11.31 14.06
N GLY A 95 -14.39 -12.17 13.71
CA GLY A 95 -14.34 -12.99 12.49
C GLY A 95 -14.94 -12.31 11.24
N SER A 96 -15.42 -11.07 11.36
CA SER A 96 -16.03 -10.36 10.23
C SER A 96 -14.97 -9.90 9.23
N LYS A 97 -15.31 -10.04 7.94
CA LYS A 97 -14.49 -9.55 6.83
C LYS A 97 -14.16 -8.08 7.08
N GLN A 98 -12.87 -7.77 7.11
CA GLN A 98 -12.40 -6.41 7.28
C GLN A 98 -13.02 -5.50 6.21
N SER A 99 -13.72 -4.45 6.63
CA SER A 99 -14.34 -3.50 5.71
C SER A 99 -13.30 -2.61 5.05
N HIS A 100 -13.61 -2.09 3.86
CA HIS A 100 -12.75 -1.13 3.19
C HIS A 100 -12.51 0.12 4.05
N LYS A 101 -13.56 0.60 4.72
CA LYS A 101 -13.51 1.75 5.63
C LYS A 101 -12.52 1.51 6.77
N ASP A 102 -12.54 0.32 7.40
CA ASP A 102 -11.62 -0.01 8.49
C ASP A 102 -10.15 -0.02 8.02
N ILE A 103 -9.84 -0.55 6.84
CA ILE A 103 -8.49 -0.49 6.26
C ILE A 103 -8.07 0.97 6.03
N LEU A 104 -8.98 1.78 5.46
CA LEU A 104 -8.71 3.18 5.19
C LEU A 104 -8.46 3.95 6.49
N ASP A 105 -9.28 3.75 7.52
CA ASP A 105 -9.14 4.41 8.82
C ASP A 105 -7.78 4.09 9.47
N LYS A 106 -7.36 2.81 9.44
CA LYS A 106 -6.03 2.38 9.92
C LYS A 106 -4.90 3.05 9.15
N TYR A 107 -5.01 3.09 7.83
CA TYR A 107 -4.03 3.74 6.97
C TYR A 107 -3.95 5.26 7.25
N LEU A 108 -5.09 5.93 7.42
CA LEU A 108 -5.15 7.36 7.73
C LEU A 108 -4.52 7.67 9.08
N ALA A 109 -4.85 6.87 10.10
CA ALA A 109 -4.28 7.01 11.44
C ALA A 109 -2.75 6.79 11.41
N GLY A 110 -2.30 5.75 10.74
CA GLY A 110 -0.88 5.39 10.63
C GLY A 110 -0.02 6.42 9.92
N TYR A 111 -0.59 7.14 8.95
CA TYR A 111 0.17 8.08 8.14
C TYR A 111 0.01 9.54 8.59
N PHE A 112 -1.22 10.03 8.78
CA PHE A 112 -1.47 11.46 9.02
C PHE A 112 -1.42 11.84 10.49
N CYS A 113 -1.83 10.94 11.37
CA CYS A 113 -1.86 11.16 12.82
C CYS A 113 -0.56 10.70 13.51
N HIS A 114 0.48 10.38 12.74
CA HIS A 114 1.72 9.86 13.28
C HIS A 114 2.41 10.93 14.15
N PRO A 115 2.71 10.66 15.43
CA PRO A 115 3.29 11.65 16.35
C PRO A 115 4.66 12.15 15.88
N LEU A 116 5.40 11.32 15.13
CA LEU A 116 6.69 11.70 14.56
C LEU A 116 6.60 12.41 13.20
N ARG A 117 5.40 12.72 12.68
CA ARG A 117 5.26 13.32 11.35
C ARG A 117 6.07 14.60 11.19
N GLY A 118 6.14 15.44 12.21
CA GLY A 118 6.98 16.64 12.19
C GLY A 118 8.47 16.31 12.01
N VAL A 119 8.96 15.31 12.73
CA VAL A 119 10.35 14.82 12.62
C VAL A 119 10.61 14.19 11.25
N LEU A 120 9.69 13.36 10.77
CA LEU A 120 9.80 12.71 9.46
C LEU A 120 9.77 13.74 8.32
N SER A 121 8.92 14.78 8.41
CA SER A 121 8.84 15.83 7.40
C SER A 121 10.14 16.62 7.20
N MET A 122 11.02 16.64 8.21
CA MET A 122 12.35 17.24 8.10
C MET A 122 13.39 16.32 7.47
N ARG A 123 13.18 14.99 7.52
CA ARG A 123 14.17 13.99 7.09
C ARG A 123 13.83 13.34 5.76
N GLU A 124 12.55 13.30 5.44
CA GLU A 124 12.03 12.49 4.36
C GLU A 124 11.11 13.33 3.47
N VAL A 125 11.49 13.44 2.21
CA VAL A 125 10.73 14.20 1.21
C VAL A 125 9.29 13.68 1.09
N ILE A 126 9.08 12.38 1.30
CA ILE A 126 7.75 11.76 1.26
C ILE A 126 6.82 12.35 2.32
N ALA A 127 7.32 12.64 3.52
CA ALA A 127 6.51 13.15 4.62
C ALA A 127 6.05 14.62 4.41
N GLN A 128 6.65 15.33 3.45
CA GLN A 128 6.25 16.67 3.03
C GLN A 128 5.11 16.66 2.00
N TYR A 129 4.89 15.52 1.34
CA TYR A 129 3.87 15.44 0.30
C TYR A 129 2.47 15.52 0.92
N ASP A 130 1.55 16.25 0.27
CA ASP A 130 0.17 16.38 0.75
C ASP A 130 -0.74 15.35 0.08
N PHE A 131 -0.90 14.21 0.75
CA PHE A 131 -1.67 13.07 0.26
C PHE A 131 -3.18 13.23 0.44
N ARG A 132 -3.65 14.31 1.08
CA ARG A 132 -5.10 14.54 1.29
C ARG A 132 -5.86 14.61 -0.03
N ALA A 133 -5.22 15.09 -1.10
CA ALA A 133 -5.80 15.14 -2.43
C ALA A 133 -6.15 13.76 -3.02
N TRP A 134 -5.55 12.68 -2.51
CA TRP A 134 -5.88 11.30 -2.88
C TRP A 134 -7.06 10.73 -2.11
N LEU A 135 -7.38 11.35 -0.98
CA LEU A 135 -8.38 10.88 -0.02
C LEU A 135 -9.70 11.65 -0.10
N ASP A 136 -9.72 12.75 -0.87
CA ASP A 136 -10.89 13.57 -1.15
C ASP A 136 -12.11 12.70 -1.56
N PRO A 137 -13.15 12.57 -0.72
CA PRO A 137 -14.30 11.70 -1.00
C PRO A 137 -15.13 12.17 -2.18
N ASP A 138 -15.06 13.47 -2.53
CA ASP A 138 -15.85 14.07 -3.61
C ASP A 138 -15.23 13.79 -4.99
N VAL A 139 -14.02 13.23 -5.02
CA VAL A 139 -13.31 12.88 -6.25
C VAL A 139 -13.48 11.40 -6.55
N SER A 140 -14.05 11.09 -7.71
CA SER A 140 -14.20 9.71 -8.18
C SER A 140 -12.88 8.94 -8.25
N LEU A 141 -12.94 7.62 -8.02
CA LEU A 141 -11.77 6.73 -8.08
C LEU A 141 -11.06 6.81 -9.44
N ALA A 142 -11.80 6.90 -10.54
CA ALA A 142 -11.22 7.04 -11.88
C ALA A 142 -10.41 8.34 -12.04
N ARG A 143 -10.88 9.45 -11.46
CA ARG A 143 -10.18 10.73 -11.50
C ARG A 143 -8.94 10.71 -10.61
N LYS A 144 -9.03 10.11 -9.41
CA LYS A 144 -7.87 9.85 -8.53
C LYS A 144 -6.82 9.00 -9.23
N ALA A 145 -7.23 7.89 -9.84
CA ALA A 145 -6.35 7.00 -10.59
C ALA A 145 -5.62 7.72 -11.73
N SER A 146 -6.35 8.56 -12.46
CA SER A 146 -5.78 9.36 -13.54
C SER A 146 -4.73 10.35 -13.04
N ARG A 147 -4.97 10.99 -11.88
CA ARG A 147 -3.99 11.86 -11.24
C ARG A 147 -2.76 11.08 -10.76
N MET A 148 -2.95 9.92 -10.12
CA MET A 148 -1.87 9.03 -9.68
C MET A 148 -1.02 8.53 -10.84
N ARG A 149 -1.65 8.15 -11.96
CA ARG A 149 -0.95 7.73 -13.18
C ARG A 149 -0.09 8.87 -13.74
N ARG A 150 -0.65 10.08 -13.85
CA ARG A 150 0.13 11.26 -14.28
C ARG A 150 1.28 11.58 -13.33
N PHE A 151 1.06 11.43 -12.02
CA PHE A 151 2.11 11.59 -11.03
C PHE A 151 3.24 10.59 -11.25
N LEU A 152 2.91 9.30 -11.33
CA LEU A 152 3.86 8.22 -11.59
C LEU A 152 4.61 8.44 -12.91
N ASP A 153 3.91 8.74 -14.01
CA ASP A 153 4.53 8.94 -15.32
C ASP A 153 5.55 10.09 -15.29
N ARG A 154 5.23 11.21 -14.62
CA ARG A 154 6.18 12.32 -14.44
C ARG A 154 7.37 11.93 -13.55
N ALA A 155 7.10 11.34 -12.39
CA ALA A 155 8.13 10.97 -11.42
C ALA A 155 9.11 9.96 -12.02
N TRP A 156 8.59 8.96 -12.73
CA TRP A 156 9.39 7.95 -13.43
C TRP A 156 10.12 8.50 -14.65
N SER A 157 9.55 9.48 -15.37
CA SER A 157 10.23 10.13 -16.51
C SER A 157 11.36 11.07 -16.06
N SER A 158 11.26 11.66 -14.86
CA SER A 158 12.31 12.51 -14.29
C SER A 158 13.52 11.72 -13.76
N ALA A 159 13.36 10.42 -13.52
CA ALA A 159 14.34 9.59 -12.83
C ALA A 159 15.47 9.02 -13.72
N SER A 160 15.53 9.33 -15.02
CA SER A 160 16.53 8.73 -15.91
C SER A 160 16.97 9.65 -17.05
N GLY A 161 18.18 10.20 -16.96
CA GLY A 161 18.81 11.00 -18.00
C GLY A 161 19.55 10.22 -19.09
N ARG A 162 19.50 8.86 -19.12
CA ARG A 162 20.30 8.08 -20.09
C ARG A 162 19.65 6.88 -20.79
N ASP A 163 18.47 6.40 -20.42
CA ASP A 163 17.86 5.25 -21.09
C ASP A 163 16.44 5.55 -21.57
N ARG A 164 16.33 6.19 -22.73
CA ARG A 164 15.05 6.38 -23.43
C ARG A 164 14.48 5.07 -24.00
N ASP A 165 15.30 4.04 -24.18
CA ASP A 165 14.87 2.78 -24.81
C ASP A 165 14.20 1.77 -23.87
N ILE A 166 14.25 1.99 -22.54
CA ILE A 166 13.56 1.12 -21.55
C ILE A 166 12.09 1.55 -21.31
N LEU A 167 11.66 2.67 -21.91
CA LEU A 167 10.31 3.22 -21.80
C LEU A 167 9.20 2.37 -22.44
N ALA A 168 9.54 1.31 -23.18
CA ALA A 168 8.54 0.38 -23.74
C ALA A 168 7.80 -0.44 -22.65
N ARG A 169 8.35 -0.53 -21.42
CA ARG A 169 7.70 -1.23 -20.30
C ARG A 169 7.51 -0.26 -19.14
N ARG A 170 6.25 -0.02 -18.75
CA ARG A 170 5.95 0.76 -17.54
C ARG A 170 6.62 0.10 -16.32
N PRO A 171 7.40 0.85 -15.51
CA PRO A 171 8.16 0.31 -14.37
C PRO A 171 7.28 -0.08 -13.19
N TYR A 172 5.97 0.09 -13.33
CA TYR A 172 4.98 -0.19 -12.32
C TYR A 172 3.69 -0.75 -12.96
N SER A 173 2.81 -1.29 -12.13
CA SER A 173 1.38 -1.41 -12.44
C SER A 173 0.56 -0.61 -11.43
N LEU A 174 -0.54 -0.04 -11.91
CA LEU A 174 -1.53 0.65 -11.09
C LEU A 174 -2.92 0.21 -11.56
N SER A 175 -3.66 -0.43 -10.65
CA SER A 175 -5.04 -0.88 -10.83
C SER A 175 -5.87 -0.54 -9.60
N TRP A 176 -7.20 -0.62 -9.71
CA TRP A 176 -8.13 -0.45 -8.60
C TRP A 176 -9.43 -1.16 -8.96
N SER A 177 -10.19 -1.52 -7.94
CA SER A 177 -11.57 -2.00 -8.06
C SER A 177 -12.43 -1.19 -7.10
N GLU A 178 -13.69 -0.99 -7.45
CA GLU A 178 -14.63 -0.40 -6.49
C GLU A 178 -14.79 -1.39 -5.33
N PRO A 179 -14.73 -0.93 -4.07
CA PRO A 179 -15.04 -1.78 -2.95
C PRO A 179 -16.47 -2.27 -3.08
N ALA A 180 -16.70 -3.57 -2.85
CA ALA A 180 -18.05 -4.08 -2.72
C ALA A 180 -18.72 -3.35 -1.54
N GLY A 181 -19.83 -2.66 -1.83
CA GLY A 181 -20.61 -1.90 -0.85
C GLY A 181 -21.25 -2.78 0.21
#